data_AF-A0A1W1HM98-F1
#
_entry.id   AF-A0A1W1HM98-F1
#
_cell.length_a   1.000
_cell.length_b   1.000
_cell.length_c   1.000
_cell.angle_alpha   90.00
_cell.angle_beta   90.00
_cell.angle_gamma   90.00
#
_symmetry.space_group_name_H-M   'P 1'
#
loop_
_entity.id
_entity.type
_entity.pdbx_description
1 polymer ?
#
loop_
_entity_poly.entity_id
_entity_poly.type
_entity_poly.pdbx_seq_one_letter_code
_entity_poly.pdbx_strand_id
1 'polypeptide(L)'
;MRARLSFRPYALLFPPYTLRHQLLLAPGTSPLDSVAKDSYFQHMNASHAPLEELKPEQDLSLSRLIVVSNREPYEHRLVKNHLIWERTSGGLISALDPVMRRLGGTWIAWGSGKADREVVDQDMIVEVPPDAPTYHLRRVWLEPTEIKGGYQGYANQVLWPLCHLTLDRVAYRKAFWHAYQAMNARFAAAVLGELRGKSGFVWVHDFHLALVPGLIKAALPAQPVAVFWHTPWPGPDAFRILPERRELLESLLASDLLMFQTHNFLHCFAECVKEFLGVEVRSDDHHIEYNGHTTRLVARPISVSFQAWSERARTSQVTRAMDVLRNLHVFQPEVRIGLGVDRLDYTKGLLKRFWAIDAFFEQYPQYRGRFTFVQVAVPTRGDVEAYRSYRELIRETVNDINMRYGSISNAGSPQASRWRPIEFREGRIGMDTLAAYYRMADLALVSSVYDGMNLVAKEYVASQVDEKGVLLVSHMAGAAEELTDALVINPYDLEGVADAIRQAIEMPLEERRERMHRMRTYLATHDIRAWSDECLRDAGILPPDDSPTLE
;
A
#
# COMPACT_ATOMS: atom_id res chain seq x y z
N MET A 1 -9.84 -34.10 -43.35
CA MET A 1 -9.70 -34.56 -41.94
C MET A 1 -9.67 -33.32 -41.06
N ARG A 2 -10.80 -32.98 -40.43
CA ARG A 2 -10.96 -31.79 -39.56
C ARG A 2 -10.63 -32.20 -38.12
N ALA A 3 -9.59 -31.63 -37.52
CA ALA A 3 -9.28 -31.81 -36.11
C ALA A 3 -10.10 -30.82 -35.27
N ARG A 4 -10.90 -31.36 -34.36
CA ARG A 4 -11.75 -30.62 -33.41
C ARG A 4 -10.89 -30.12 -32.25
N LEU A 5 -10.78 -28.81 -32.08
CA LEU A 5 -10.35 -28.19 -30.82
C LEU A 5 -11.54 -28.20 -29.85
N SER A 6 -11.46 -28.98 -28.78
CA SER A 6 -12.46 -28.98 -27.71
C SER A 6 -12.06 -28.00 -26.62
N PHE A 7 -12.68 -26.82 -26.61
CA PHE A 7 -12.71 -25.93 -25.45
C PHE A 7 -13.60 -26.57 -24.36
N ARG A 8 -13.08 -26.75 -23.14
CA ARG A 8 -13.86 -27.09 -21.95
C ARG A 8 -14.04 -25.82 -21.08
N PRO A 9 -15.27 -25.41 -20.75
CA PRO A 9 -15.51 -24.34 -19.78
C PRO A 9 -15.41 -24.89 -18.35
N TYR A 10 -14.69 -24.19 -17.47
CA TYR A 10 -14.71 -24.44 -16.03
C TYR A 10 -16.05 -23.99 -15.45
N ALA A 11 -16.84 -24.94 -14.96
CA ALA A 11 -18.08 -24.70 -14.23
C ALA A 11 -17.80 -24.58 -12.73
N LEU A 12 -18.22 -23.46 -12.13
CA LEU A 12 -18.23 -23.17 -10.69
C LEU A 12 -19.24 -24.08 -9.97
N LEU A 13 -18.81 -24.80 -8.94
CA LEU A 13 -19.69 -25.51 -8.01
C LEU A 13 -19.15 -25.40 -6.57
N PHE A 14 -19.88 -24.68 -5.71
CA PHE A 14 -19.75 -24.72 -4.25
C PHE A 14 -20.67 -25.80 -3.66
N PRO A 15 -20.25 -26.49 -2.58
CA PRO A 15 -21.18 -27.05 -1.60
C PRO A 15 -20.83 -26.69 -0.12
N PRO A 16 -21.74 -26.96 0.84
CA PRO A 16 -22.02 -26.06 1.97
C PRO A 16 -21.39 -26.45 3.33
N TYR A 17 -21.48 -25.50 4.25
CA TYR A 17 -21.12 -25.54 5.67
C TYR A 17 -21.86 -26.62 6.50
N THR A 18 -21.16 -27.22 7.47
CA THR A 18 -21.77 -27.90 8.62
C THR A 18 -21.05 -27.52 9.92
N LEU A 19 -21.82 -26.97 10.87
CA LEU A 19 -21.48 -26.75 12.27
C LEU A 19 -21.57 -28.06 13.07
N ARG A 20 -20.65 -28.28 14.02
CA ARG A 20 -20.90 -29.09 15.22
C ARG A 20 -20.18 -28.53 16.46
N HIS A 21 -20.94 -28.48 17.54
CA HIS A 21 -20.59 -28.06 18.91
C HIS A 21 -20.19 -29.26 19.79
N GLN A 22 -19.67 -28.93 20.99
CA GLN A 22 -19.55 -29.69 22.26
C GLN A 22 -18.20 -30.36 22.52
N LEU A 23 -17.64 -30.48 23.74
CA LEU A 23 -17.69 -29.81 25.06
C LEU A 23 -16.66 -30.58 25.94
N LEU A 24 -16.00 -29.88 26.87
CA LEU A 24 -15.42 -30.32 28.17
C LEU A 24 -14.35 -31.44 28.23
N LEU A 25 -13.22 -31.13 28.88
CA LEU A 25 -12.87 -31.59 30.25
C LEU A 25 -11.41 -31.18 30.61
N ALA A 26 -11.24 -30.59 31.79
CA ALA A 26 -10.00 -30.54 32.60
C ALA A 26 -10.17 -31.55 33.77
N PRO A 27 -9.24 -31.79 34.73
CA PRO A 27 -7.95 -31.14 35.02
C PRO A 27 -6.79 -32.11 35.41
N GLY A 28 -5.59 -31.58 35.70
CA GLY A 28 -4.49 -32.34 36.33
C GLY A 28 -3.29 -31.45 36.69
N THR A 29 -2.79 -31.60 37.91
CA THR A 29 -1.93 -30.67 38.69
C THR A 29 -0.43 -31.01 38.72
N SER A 30 0.44 -29.97 38.71
CA SER A 30 1.69 -29.72 39.50
C SER A 30 2.91 -30.68 39.36
N PRO A 31 4.16 -30.41 39.89
CA PRO A 31 4.78 -29.18 40.44
C PRO A 31 6.27 -28.84 40.06
N LEU A 32 6.70 -27.64 40.48
CA LEU A 32 7.97 -27.20 41.13
C LEU A 32 9.26 -26.76 40.37
N ASP A 33 9.69 -25.56 40.79
CA ASP A 33 11.06 -25.05 41.12
C ASP A 33 12.10 -24.71 40.03
N SER A 34 13.04 -23.77 40.21
CA SER A 34 13.19 -22.51 40.97
C SER A 34 14.61 -21.94 40.61
N VAL A 35 14.85 -20.66 40.94
CA VAL A 35 16.17 -20.00 41.18
C VAL A 35 16.84 -19.16 40.07
N ALA A 36 17.26 -17.97 40.53
CA ALA A 36 18.38 -17.09 40.16
C ALA A 36 18.06 -15.75 39.49
N LYS A 37 18.26 -14.71 40.31
CA LYS A 37 18.27 -13.27 40.07
C LYS A 37 19.66 -12.78 39.58
N ASP A 38 19.64 -11.52 39.15
CA ASP A 38 20.72 -10.51 39.21
C ASP A 38 21.88 -10.58 38.22
N SER A 39 21.93 -9.61 37.30
CA SER A 39 22.90 -8.49 37.33
C SER A 39 22.96 -7.80 35.95
N TYR A 40 23.57 -6.61 35.91
CA TYR A 40 23.85 -5.74 34.75
C TYR A 40 22.90 -4.57 34.52
N PHE A 41 22.87 -3.67 35.50
CA PHE A 41 22.97 -2.24 35.23
C PHE A 41 24.29 -1.73 35.80
N GLN A 42 25.09 -1.06 34.98
CA GLN A 42 25.72 0.25 35.22
C GLN A 42 27.00 0.43 34.38
N HIS A 43 27.18 1.69 33.96
CA HIS A 43 28.37 2.35 33.39
C HIS A 43 28.41 2.49 31.86
N MET A 44 27.95 3.64 31.36
CA MET A 44 28.88 4.70 30.91
C MET A 44 28.12 5.99 30.58
N ASN A 45 28.56 7.09 31.19
CA ASN A 45 28.17 8.47 30.88
C ASN A 45 29.39 9.24 30.35
N ALA A 46 29.08 10.28 29.56
CA ALA A 46 29.84 11.49 29.26
C ALA A 46 30.68 11.55 27.98
N SER A 47 30.22 12.39 27.02
CA SER A 47 30.92 13.62 26.61
C SER A 47 30.02 14.47 25.69
N HIS A 48 29.65 15.66 26.15
CA HIS A 48 28.93 16.70 25.38
C HIS A 48 29.90 17.81 24.98
N ALA A 49 29.83 18.24 23.72
CA ALA A 49 30.32 19.54 23.26
C ALA A 49 29.10 20.41 22.90
N PRO A 50 29.12 21.74 23.16
CA PRO A 50 27.95 22.60 22.94
C PRO A 50 27.84 22.97 21.46
N LEU A 51 26.67 22.72 20.86
CA LEU A 51 26.31 23.24 19.54
C LEU A 51 25.81 24.68 19.70
N GLU A 52 26.33 25.57 18.84
CA GLU A 52 25.99 26.98 18.74
C GLU A 52 24.47 27.20 18.58
N GLU A 53 23.96 28.22 19.27
CA GLU A 53 22.58 28.69 19.18
C GLU A 53 22.26 29.16 17.76
N LEU A 54 21.48 28.36 17.03
CA LEU A 54 20.76 28.81 15.84
C LEU A 54 19.70 29.84 16.28
N LYS A 55 19.76 31.02 15.67
CA LYS A 55 18.74 32.08 15.81
C LYS A 55 17.35 31.51 15.47
N PRO A 56 16.27 32.00 16.11
CA PRO A 56 14.94 31.48 15.91
C PRO A 56 14.46 31.81 14.48
N GLU A 57 14.59 30.85 13.57
CA GLU A 57 13.69 30.75 12.42
C GLU A 57 12.26 30.64 12.97
N GLN A 58 11.33 31.36 12.34
CA GLN A 58 9.94 31.49 12.77
C GLN A 58 9.38 30.16 13.31
N ASP A 59 8.85 30.21 14.53
CA ASP A 59 8.20 29.09 15.22
C ASP A 59 6.95 28.64 14.44
N LEU A 60 7.19 27.87 13.37
CA LEU A 60 6.21 27.12 12.61
C LEU A 60 5.90 25.80 13.33
N SER A 61 5.61 25.86 14.63
CA SER A 61 4.75 24.83 15.21
C SER A 61 3.48 24.83 14.37
N LEU A 62 3.35 23.83 13.49
CA LEU A 62 2.14 23.62 12.70
C LEU A 62 0.99 23.66 13.68
N SER A 63 0.19 24.73 13.62
CA SER A 63 -1.03 24.87 14.37
C SER A 63 -2.00 23.77 13.91
N ARG A 64 -1.77 22.57 14.48
CA ARG A 64 -2.50 21.31 14.47
C ARG A 64 -2.83 20.73 13.10
N LEU A 65 -1.83 20.07 12.49
CA LEU A 65 -2.10 19.05 11.47
C LEU A 65 -2.90 17.90 12.11
N ILE A 66 -4.07 17.61 11.55
CA ILE A 66 -4.93 16.49 11.93
C ILE A 66 -5.02 15.56 10.73
N VAL A 67 -4.24 14.48 10.73
CA VAL A 67 -4.33 13.43 9.71
C VAL A 67 -5.40 12.44 10.11
N VAL A 68 -6.30 12.08 9.19
CA VAL A 68 -7.39 11.13 9.45
C VAL A 68 -7.32 10.00 8.43
N SER A 69 -7.12 8.76 8.89
CA SER A 69 -7.13 7.58 8.01
C SER A 69 -7.78 6.39 8.68
N ASN A 70 -8.27 5.43 7.90
CA ASN A 70 -8.84 4.22 8.50
C ASN A 70 -7.79 3.38 9.25
N ARG A 71 -6.57 3.26 8.74
CA ARG A 71 -5.50 2.46 9.38
C ARG A 71 -4.62 3.33 10.26
N GLU A 72 -4.24 2.80 11.41
CA GLU A 72 -3.27 3.40 12.33
C GLU A 72 -1.82 2.99 11.99
N PRO A 73 -0.81 3.79 12.36
CA PRO A 73 0.60 3.48 12.11
C PRO A 73 1.23 2.47 13.08
N TYR A 74 0.69 2.32 14.29
CA TYR A 74 1.20 1.41 15.33
C TYR A 74 0.07 0.65 16.00
N GLU A 75 0.17 -0.68 16.04
CA GLU A 75 -0.75 -1.58 16.74
C GLU A 75 -0.06 -2.18 17.97
N HIS A 76 -0.80 -2.34 19.06
CA HIS A 76 -0.37 -3.00 20.29
C HIS A 76 -0.97 -4.39 20.43
N ARG A 77 -0.17 -5.32 20.95
CA ARG A 77 -0.57 -6.70 21.22
C ARG A 77 0.04 -7.19 22.53
N LEU A 78 -0.70 -8.07 23.22
CA LEU A 78 -0.17 -8.85 24.33
C LEU A 78 0.45 -10.14 23.80
N VAL A 79 1.74 -10.33 24.05
CA VAL A 79 2.44 -11.59 23.79
C VAL A 79 3.01 -12.10 25.11
N LYS A 80 2.50 -13.25 25.58
CA LYS A 80 2.88 -13.83 26.88
C LYS A 80 2.76 -12.81 28.04
N ASN A 81 1.65 -12.06 28.09
CA ASN A 81 1.39 -10.96 29.04
C ASN A 81 2.37 -9.77 28.98
N HIS A 82 3.23 -9.70 27.97
CA HIS A 82 4.02 -8.50 27.69
C HIS A 82 3.35 -7.69 26.59
N LEU A 83 3.16 -6.40 26.86
CA LEU A 83 2.72 -5.44 25.87
C LEU A 83 3.85 -5.20 24.87
N ILE A 84 3.60 -5.51 23.61
CA ILE A 84 4.49 -5.20 22.50
C ILE A 84 3.74 -4.35 21.48
N TRP A 85 4.49 -3.62 20.67
CA TRP A 85 3.95 -2.85 19.56
C TRP A 85 4.59 -3.27 18.24
N GLU A 86 3.85 -3.13 17.16
CA GLU A 86 4.37 -3.29 15.81
C GLU A 86 3.95 -2.10 14.94
N ARG A 87 4.85 -1.65 14.06
CA ARG A 87 4.49 -0.73 12.99
C ARG A 87 3.63 -1.48 11.98
N THR A 88 2.49 -0.91 11.61
CA THR A 88 1.60 -1.53 10.64
C THR A 88 2.17 -1.41 9.22
N SER A 89 1.70 -2.26 8.31
CA SER A 89 2.18 -2.29 6.93
C SER A 89 1.15 -1.66 5.98
N GLY A 90 1.64 -1.00 4.94
CA GLY A 90 0.80 -0.39 3.91
C GLY A 90 1.45 0.85 3.31
N GLY A 91 1.10 1.17 2.06
CA GLY A 91 1.69 2.31 1.35
C GLY A 91 1.40 3.65 2.04
N LEU A 92 0.15 3.85 2.46
CA LEU A 92 -0.25 5.06 3.20
C LEU A 92 0.52 5.25 4.51
N ILE A 93 0.71 4.18 5.29
CA ILE A 93 1.46 4.25 6.56
C ILE A 93 2.94 4.52 6.29
N SER A 94 3.51 3.88 5.26
CA SER A 94 4.91 4.07 4.87
C SER A 94 5.18 5.50 4.40
N ALA A 95 4.17 6.14 3.81
CA ALA A 95 4.19 7.51 3.35
C ALA A 95 3.98 8.55 4.47
N LEU A 96 2.94 8.39 5.30
CA LEU A 96 2.51 9.42 6.25
C LEU A 96 3.25 9.40 7.59
N ASP A 97 3.74 8.25 8.06
CA ASP A 97 4.45 8.19 9.35
C ASP A 97 5.72 9.07 9.36
N PRO A 98 6.59 9.06 8.34
CA PRO A 98 7.71 10.01 8.28
C PRO A 98 7.26 11.49 8.27
N VAL A 99 6.13 11.78 7.63
CA VAL A 99 5.55 13.13 7.58
C VAL A 99 5.09 13.56 8.98
N MET A 100 4.33 12.72 9.68
CA MET A 100 3.85 12.98 11.03
C MET A 100 4.99 13.07 12.06
N ARG A 101 6.03 12.24 11.94
CA ARG A 101 7.22 12.34 12.82
C ARG A 101 7.96 13.66 12.66
N ARG A 102 7.95 14.25 11.45
CA ARG A 102 8.60 15.54 11.17
C ARG A 102 7.73 16.72 11.60
N LEU A 103 6.44 16.65 11.35
CA LEU A 103 5.49 17.77 11.49
C LEU A 103 4.77 17.77 12.85
N GLY A 104 4.71 16.65 13.55
CA GLY A 104 3.89 16.52 14.76
C GLY A 104 2.39 16.56 14.44
N GLY A 105 1.58 16.89 15.45
CA GLY A 105 0.12 16.95 15.35
C GLY A 105 -0.58 15.68 15.80
N THR A 106 -1.81 15.48 15.33
CA THR A 106 -2.68 14.37 15.75
C THR A 106 -3.04 13.50 14.55
N TRP A 107 -2.73 12.21 14.61
CA TRP A 107 -3.23 11.22 13.67
C TRP A 107 -4.45 10.51 14.28
N ILE A 108 -5.62 10.69 13.68
CA ILE A 108 -6.86 10.00 14.04
C ILE A 108 -7.02 8.74 13.18
N ALA A 109 -7.07 7.56 13.81
CA ALA A 109 -7.19 6.29 13.11
C ALA A 109 -7.97 5.22 13.89
N TRP A 110 -8.45 4.16 13.23
CA TRP A 110 -9.08 3.04 13.93
C TRP A 110 -8.03 2.25 14.73
N GLY A 111 -8.26 2.14 16.05
CA GLY A 111 -7.52 1.24 16.94
C GLY A 111 -7.94 -0.21 16.71
N SER A 112 -7.16 -0.93 15.91
CA SER A 112 -7.45 -2.27 15.41
C SER A 112 -6.62 -3.36 16.11
N GLY A 113 -5.57 -2.97 16.82
CA GLY A 113 -4.74 -3.82 17.65
C GLY A 113 -5.49 -4.36 18.86
N LYS A 114 -5.12 -5.58 19.27
CA LYS A 114 -5.82 -6.31 20.34
C LYS A 114 -5.64 -5.69 21.72
N ALA A 115 -4.51 -5.01 21.94
CA ALA A 115 -4.17 -4.37 23.22
C ALA A 115 -4.20 -2.84 23.14
N ASP A 116 -4.71 -2.27 22.05
CA ASP A 116 -4.68 -0.82 21.84
C ASP A 116 -5.49 -0.04 22.87
N ARG A 117 -6.52 -0.65 23.45
CA ARG A 117 -7.33 -0.04 24.51
C ARG A 117 -6.59 0.08 25.84
N GLU A 118 -5.54 -0.71 26.04
CA GLU A 118 -4.80 -0.76 27.30
C GLU A 118 -3.77 0.37 27.42
N VAL A 119 -3.49 1.07 26.32
CA VAL A 119 -2.38 2.04 26.23
C VAL A 119 -2.81 3.47 25.96
N VAL A 120 -4.10 3.70 25.76
CA VAL A 120 -4.64 5.04 25.52
C VAL A 120 -5.02 5.74 26.82
N ASP A 121 -4.96 7.06 26.82
CA ASP A 121 -5.46 7.90 27.91
C ASP A 121 -7.00 8.07 27.87
N GLN A 122 -7.51 8.99 28.69
CA GLN A 122 -8.94 9.30 28.79
C GLN A 122 -9.53 9.91 27.51
N ASP A 123 -8.69 10.54 26.69
CA ASP A 123 -9.05 11.15 25.41
C ASP A 123 -8.86 10.20 24.23
N MET A 124 -8.53 8.93 24.52
CA MET A 124 -8.23 7.86 23.57
C MET A 124 -6.95 8.11 22.77
N ILE A 125 -5.99 8.84 23.36
CA ILE A 125 -4.72 9.22 22.73
C ILE A 125 -3.57 8.36 23.28
N VAL A 126 -2.60 8.07 22.41
CA VAL A 126 -1.30 7.50 22.76
C VAL A 126 -0.21 8.28 22.01
N GLU A 127 0.92 8.54 22.67
CA GLU A 127 2.05 9.18 21.99
C GLU A 127 2.83 8.15 21.16
N VAL A 128 3.22 8.53 19.94
CA VAL A 128 3.88 7.64 18.98
C VAL A 128 5.01 8.36 18.23
N PRO A 129 6.00 7.63 17.70
CA PRO A 129 6.30 6.21 17.90
C PRO A 129 6.56 5.86 19.39
N PRO A 130 6.21 4.64 19.87
CA PRO A 130 6.33 4.31 21.30
C PRO A 130 7.76 4.37 21.86
N ASP A 131 8.78 4.27 21.02
CA ASP A 131 10.20 4.33 21.36
C ASP A 131 10.79 5.74 21.33
N ALA A 132 10.18 6.66 20.58
CA ALA A 132 10.61 8.04 20.45
C ALA A 132 9.42 8.93 20.07
N PRO A 133 8.56 9.31 21.04
CA PRO A 133 7.32 10.01 20.75
C PRO A 133 7.54 11.35 20.06
N THR A 134 6.82 11.59 18.97
CA THR A 134 6.91 12.81 18.14
C THR A 134 5.55 13.38 17.75
N TYR A 135 4.48 12.60 17.84
CA TYR A 135 3.11 13.04 17.55
C TYR A 135 2.07 12.22 18.32
N HIS A 136 0.81 12.66 18.32
CA HIS A 136 -0.29 11.99 18.99
C HIS A 136 -1.03 11.04 18.02
N LEU A 137 -1.35 9.83 18.46
CA LEU A 137 -2.27 8.92 17.78
C LEU A 137 -3.55 8.85 18.59
N ARG A 138 -4.64 9.40 18.04
CA ARG A 138 -5.99 9.30 18.63
C ARG A 138 -6.74 8.14 18.00
N ARG A 139 -7.15 7.17 18.82
CA ARG A 139 -7.81 5.97 18.36
C ARG A 139 -9.33 6.10 18.34
N VAL A 140 -9.91 5.71 17.21
CA VAL A 140 -11.35 5.56 17.00
C VAL A 140 -11.71 4.10 17.20
N TRP A 141 -12.76 3.84 17.98
CA TRP A 141 -13.23 2.48 18.26
C TRP A 141 -14.45 2.16 17.44
N LEU A 142 -14.31 1.28 16.45
CA LEU A 142 -15.42 0.84 15.62
C LEU A 142 -16.25 -0.27 16.29
N GLU A 143 -17.56 -0.19 16.13
CA GLU A 143 -18.47 -1.26 16.53
C GLU A 143 -18.39 -2.46 15.58
N PRO A 144 -18.74 -3.68 16.02
CA PRO A 144 -18.72 -4.87 15.16
C PRO A 144 -19.52 -4.71 13.86
N THR A 145 -20.63 -3.96 13.90
CA THR A 145 -21.46 -3.66 12.72
C THR A 145 -20.76 -2.70 11.76
N GLU A 146 -20.02 -1.71 12.26
CA GLU A 146 -19.23 -0.76 11.48
C GLU A 146 -18.01 -1.47 10.85
N ILE A 147 -17.36 -2.38 11.57
CA ILE A 147 -16.26 -3.19 11.05
C ILE A 147 -16.76 -4.10 9.91
N LYS A 148 -17.83 -4.86 10.15
CA LYS A 148 -18.35 -5.83 9.17
C LYS A 148 -19.05 -5.16 7.98
N GLY A 149 -19.88 -4.16 8.25
CA GLY A 149 -20.70 -3.51 7.24
C GLY A 149 -20.04 -2.30 6.59
N GLY A 150 -19.34 -1.46 7.36
CA GLY A 150 -18.70 -0.24 6.87
C GLY A 150 -17.34 -0.53 6.25
N TYR A 151 -16.40 -1.04 7.05
CA TYR A 151 -15.03 -1.32 6.60
C TYR A 151 -14.97 -2.55 5.68
N GLN A 152 -15.35 -3.74 6.14
CA GLN A 152 -15.30 -4.96 5.33
C GLN A 152 -16.33 -4.95 4.20
N GLY A 153 -17.53 -4.42 4.46
CA GLY A 153 -18.63 -4.32 3.49
C GLY A 153 -18.43 -3.18 2.49
N TYR A 154 -18.92 -1.98 2.80
CA TYR A 154 -18.99 -0.89 1.82
C TYR A 154 -17.60 -0.49 1.30
N ALA A 155 -16.63 -0.24 2.17
CA ALA A 155 -15.31 0.21 1.74
C ALA A 155 -14.60 -0.86 0.89
N ASN A 156 -14.51 -2.11 1.37
CA ASN A 156 -13.68 -3.14 0.74
C ASN A 156 -14.40 -4.07 -0.27
N GLN A 157 -15.73 -4.16 -0.22
CA GLN A 157 -16.54 -4.96 -1.16
C GLN A 157 -17.39 -4.11 -2.12
N VAL A 158 -17.50 -2.78 -1.92
CA VAL A 158 -18.18 -1.88 -2.87
C VAL A 158 -17.19 -0.89 -3.47
N LEU A 159 -16.64 0.02 -2.67
CA LEU A 159 -15.78 1.10 -3.18
C LEU A 159 -14.46 0.59 -3.75
N TRP A 160 -13.77 -0.32 -3.07
CA TRP A 160 -12.51 -0.89 -3.57
C TRP A 160 -12.66 -1.53 -4.96
N PRO A 161 -13.52 -2.55 -5.18
CA PRO A 161 -13.67 -3.13 -6.51
C PRO A 161 -14.20 -2.14 -7.56
N LEU A 162 -15.07 -1.21 -7.18
CA LEU A 162 -15.56 -0.16 -8.08
C LEU A 162 -14.42 0.75 -8.57
N CYS A 163 -13.63 1.27 -7.65
CA CYS A 163 -12.50 2.15 -7.97
C CYS A 163 -11.41 1.42 -8.75
N HIS A 164 -11.34 0.10 -8.63
CA HIS A 164 -10.37 -0.74 -9.35
C HIS A 164 -10.92 -1.38 -10.63
N LEU A 165 -12.09 -0.92 -11.11
CA LEU A 165 -12.76 -1.39 -12.33
C LEU A 165 -13.01 -2.92 -12.37
N THR A 166 -13.10 -3.57 -11.21
CA THR A 166 -13.50 -4.97 -11.09
C THR A 166 -14.98 -5.05 -10.70
N LEU A 167 -15.85 -4.56 -11.60
CA LEU A 167 -17.28 -4.39 -11.32
C LEU A 167 -18.00 -5.70 -11.00
N ASP A 168 -17.51 -6.82 -11.56
CA ASP A 168 -17.95 -8.19 -11.26
C ASP A 168 -17.81 -8.57 -9.78
N ARG A 169 -16.97 -7.84 -9.03
CA ARG A 169 -16.68 -8.07 -7.60
C ARG A 169 -17.40 -7.11 -6.67
N VAL A 170 -18.18 -6.17 -7.20
CA VAL A 170 -18.93 -5.21 -6.39
C VAL A 170 -20.10 -5.92 -5.71
N ALA A 171 -20.01 -6.10 -4.39
CA ALA A 171 -21.03 -6.78 -3.58
C ALA A 171 -21.84 -5.75 -2.77
N TYR A 172 -22.71 -5.00 -3.46
CA TYR A 172 -23.53 -3.97 -2.83
C TYR A 172 -24.63 -4.55 -1.93
N ARG A 173 -24.81 -3.91 -0.76
CA ARG A 173 -25.96 -4.09 0.13
C ARG A 173 -26.29 -2.76 0.79
N LYS A 174 -27.57 -2.37 0.85
CA LYS A 174 -27.98 -1.11 1.52
C LYS A 174 -27.53 -1.05 2.99
N ALA A 175 -27.54 -2.18 3.69
CA ALA A 175 -27.05 -2.25 5.08
C ALA A 175 -25.56 -1.91 5.21
N PHE A 176 -24.73 -2.18 4.19
CA PHE A 176 -23.32 -1.78 4.20
C PHE A 176 -23.18 -0.26 4.16
N TRP A 177 -24.01 0.42 3.38
CA TRP A 177 -24.03 1.89 3.34
C TRP A 177 -24.34 2.50 4.71
N HIS A 178 -25.37 2.02 5.40
CA HIS A 178 -25.70 2.54 6.73
C HIS A 178 -24.57 2.34 7.75
N ALA A 179 -23.91 1.18 7.72
CA ALA A 179 -22.73 0.93 8.55
C ALA A 179 -21.53 1.80 8.17
N TYR A 180 -21.37 2.13 6.88
CA TYR A 180 -20.34 3.05 6.38
C TYR A 180 -20.59 4.50 6.83
N GLN A 181 -21.84 4.95 6.81
CA GLN A 181 -22.24 6.24 7.37
C GLN A 181 -21.95 6.32 8.87
N ALA A 182 -22.31 5.29 9.64
CA ALA A 182 -22.04 5.23 11.08
C ALA A 182 -20.54 5.25 11.39
N MET A 183 -19.75 4.47 10.64
CA MET A 183 -18.29 4.48 10.73
C MET A 183 -17.72 5.88 10.46
N ASN A 184 -18.11 6.54 9.36
CA ASN A 184 -17.65 7.88 9.02
C ASN A 184 -18.08 8.93 10.05
N ALA A 185 -19.30 8.84 10.59
CA ALA A 185 -19.79 9.71 11.66
C ALA A 185 -18.92 9.61 12.92
N ARG A 186 -18.44 8.42 13.25
CA ARG A 186 -17.54 8.21 14.40
C ARG A 186 -16.17 8.86 14.20
N PHE A 187 -15.60 8.75 13.00
CA PHE A 187 -14.38 9.46 12.65
C PHE A 187 -14.56 10.98 12.66
N ALA A 188 -15.64 11.49 12.07
CA ALA A 188 -15.96 12.92 12.09
C ALA A 188 -16.15 13.44 13.52
N ALA A 189 -16.79 12.67 14.42
CA ALA A 189 -16.93 13.04 15.82
C ALA A 189 -15.57 13.14 16.55
N ALA A 190 -14.62 12.24 16.26
CA ALA A 190 -13.27 12.31 16.80
C ALA A 190 -12.53 13.55 16.31
N VAL A 191 -12.64 13.87 15.01
CA VAL A 191 -12.06 15.10 14.43
C VAL A 191 -12.66 16.35 15.07
N LEU A 192 -13.99 16.43 15.16
CA LEU A 192 -14.67 17.56 15.80
C LEU A 192 -14.29 17.70 17.27
N GLY A 193 -14.09 16.59 17.98
CA GLY A 193 -13.57 16.58 19.34
C GLY A 193 -12.16 17.18 19.44
N GLU A 194 -11.27 16.89 18.49
CA GLU A 194 -9.91 17.42 18.41
C GLU A 194 -9.88 18.93 18.14
N LEU A 195 -10.84 19.41 17.36
CA LEU A 195 -11.00 20.82 16.98
C LEU A 195 -11.66 21.67 18.08
N ARG A 196 -12.21 21.08 19.15
CA ARG A 196 -12.89 21.85 20.23
C ARG A 196 -11.91 22.81 20.89
N GLY A 197 -12.08 24.10 20.56
CA GLY A 197 -11.36 25.23 21.17
C GLY A 197 -10.10 25.69 20.43
N LYS A 198 -9.72 25.05 19.30
CA LYS A 198 -8.50 25.39 18.56
C LYS A 198 -8.67 25.13 17.06
N SER A 199 -8.18 26.03 16.21
CA SER A 199 -8.11 25.81 14.76
C SER A 199 -7.02 24.78 14.42
N GLY A 200 -7.21 24.04 13.33
CA GLY A 200 -6.25 23.08 12.79
C GLY A 200 -6.50 22.83 11.31
N PHE A 201 -5.62 22.09 10.65
CA PHE A 201 -5.81 21.65 9.26
C PHE A 201 -6.16 20.16 9.25
N VAL A 202 -7.33 19.81 8.72
CA VAL A 202 -7.77 18.41 8.65
C VAL A 202 -7.41 17.84 7.28
N TRP A 203 -6.59 16.78 7.29
CA TRP A 203 -6.21 16.05 6.10
C TRP A 203 -6.77 14.63 6.16
N VAL A 204 -7.85 14.39 5.41
CA VAL A 204 -8.55 13.10 5.34
C VAL A 204 -7.95 12.24 4.25
N HIS A 205 -7.67 10.97 4.54
CA HIS A 205 -7.08 10.05 3.59
C HIS A 205 -8.02 8.90 3.24
N ASP A 206 -8.26 8.79 1.93
CA ASP A 206 -8.71 7.61 1.20
C ASP A 206 -10.19 7.22 1.32
N PHE A 207 -10.61 6.31 0.43
CA PHE A 207 -12.00 5.90 0.18
C PHE A 207 -12.76 5.35 1.40
N HIS A 208 -12.09 5.02 2.50
CA HIS A 208 -12.77 4.57 3.72
C HIS A 208 -13.54 5.70 4.40
N LEU A 209 -13.10 6.94 4.21
CA LEU A 209 -13.55 8.12 4.95
C LEU A 209 -14.17 9.18 4.03
N ALA A 210 -14.77 8.76 2.91
CA ALA A 210 -15.29 9.65 1.89
C ALA A 210 -16.43 10.56 2.38
N LEU A 211 -17.08 10.24 3.51
CA LEU A 211 -18.14 11.07 4.09
C LEU A 211 -17.67 12.03 5.18
N VAL A 212 -16.45 11.84 5.71
CA VAL A 212 -15.90 12.66 6.79
C VAL A 212 -15.84 14.15 6.41
N PRO A 213 -15.44 14.58 5.20
CA PRO A 213 -15.34 16.00 4.87
C PRO A 213 -16.69 16.73 4.98
N GLY A 214 -17.74 16.19 4.36
CA GLY A 214 -19.10 16.74 4.45
C GLY A 214 -19.64 16.76 5.88
N LEU A 215 -19.35 15.74 6.69
CA LEU A 215 -19.76 15.71 8.10
C LEU A 215 -19.05 16.78 8.96
N ILE A 216 -17.77 17.05 8.69
CA ILE A 216 -17.03 18.12 9.35
C ILE A 216 -17.60 19.48 8.94
N LYS A 217 -17.78 19.71 7.63
CA LYS A 217 -18.27 20.99 7.09
C LYS A 217 -19.70 21.30 7.49
N ALA A 218 -20.55 20.29 7.68
CA ALA A 218 -21.89 20.47 8.23
C ALA A 218 -21.87 21.00 9.68
N ALA A 219 -20.85 20.63 10.48
CA ALA A 219 -20.71 21.09 11.86
C ALA A 219 -19.89 22.39 11.97
N LEU A 220 -18.86 22.55 11.14
CA LEU A 220 -17.92 23.67 11.12
C LEU A 220 -17.65 24.10 9.66
N PRO A 221 -18.52 24.94 9.05
CA PRO A 221 -18.41 25.29 7.63
C PRO A 221 -17.07 25.93 7.23
N ALA A 222 -16.47 26.71 8.13
CA ALA A 222 -15.21 27.41 7.88
C ALA A 222 -13.95 26.57 8.16
N GLN A 223 -14.09 25.33 8.65
CA GLN A 223 -12.95 24.46 8.99
C GLN A 223 -12.19 24.06 7.71
N PRO A 224 -10.88 24.31 7.59
CA PRO A 224 -10.09 23.81 6.47
C PRO A 224 -10.03 22.27 6.47
N VAL A 225 -10.45 21.67 5.36
CA VAL A 225 -10.47 20.21 5.14
C VAL A 225 -9.91 19.90 3.76
N ALA A 226 -8.87 19.08 3.72
CA ALA A 226 -8.36 18.49 2.49
C ALA A 226 -8.60 16.98 2.47
N VAL A 227 -8.73 16.41 1.28
CA VAL A 227 -8.81 14.97 1.05
C VAL A 227 -7.70 14.55 0.11
N PHE A 228 -7.00 13.46 0.42
CA PHE A 228 -6.18 12.76 -0.56
C PHE A 228 -6.77 11.39 -0.87
N TRP A 229 -7.10 11.16 -2.14
CA TRP A 229 -7.65 9.90 -2.65
C TRP A 229 -6.53 8.99 -3.18
N HIS A 230 -6.24 7.88 -2.49
CA HIS A 230 -5.04 7.07 -2.78
C HIS A 230 -5.25 6.03 -3.86
N THR A 231 -6.48 5.54 -4.02
CA THR A 231 -6.84 4.57 -5.04
C THR A 231 -7.09 5.27 -6.38
N PRO A 232 -7.25 4.53 -7.48
CA PRO A 232 -7.79 5.13 -8.70
C PRO A 232 -9.19 5.72 -8.48
N TRP A 233 -9.63 6.59 -9.39
CA TRP A 233 -11.02 7.03 -9.48
C TRP A 233 -11.65 6.48 -10.79
N PRO A 234 -12.85 5.88 -10.73
CA PRO A 234 -13.51 5.33 -11.92
C PRO A 234 -14.16 6.44 -12.76
N GLY A 235 -14.22 6.26 -14.09
CA GLY A 235 -15.02 7.15 -14.95
C GLY A 235 -16.53 7.00 -14.72
N PRO A 236 -17.36 7.91 -15.29
CA PRO A 236 -18.80 7.93 -15.08
C PRO A 236 -19.52 6.61 -15.38
N ASP A 237 -19.10 5.89 -16.43
CA ASP A 237 -19.71 4.62 -16.82
C ASP A 237 -19.61 3.54 -15.75
N ALA A 238 -18.47 3.45 -15.07
CA ALA A 238 -18.29 2.54 -13.95
C ALA A 238 -18.96 3.10 -12.68
N PHE A 239 -18.80 4.40 -12.40
CA PHE A 239 -19.32 5.02 -11.18
C PHE A 239 -20.85 4.99 -11.08
N ARG A 240 -21.56 4.98 -12.22
CA ARG A 240 -23.03 5.02 -12.27
C ARG A 240 -23.74 3.85 -11.59
N ILE A 241 -23.06 2.72 -11.38
CA ILE A 241 -23.65 1.55 -10.70
C ILE A 241 -23.92 1.83 -9.22
N LEU A 242 -23.27 2.86 -8.65
CA LEU A 242 -23.34 3.14 -7.22
C LEU A 242 -24.61 3.93 -6.88
N PRO A 243 -25.50 3.40 -6.02
CA PRO A 243 -26.74 4.09 -5.67
C PRO A 243 -26.48 5.42 -4.93
N GLU A 244 -25.51 5.44 -4.02
CA GLU A 244 -25.16 6.60 -3.17
C GLU A 244 -24.06 7.50 -3.77
N ARG A 245 -23.93 7.47 -5.10
CA ARG A 245 -22.94 8.25 -5.85
C ARG A 245 -23.03 9.75 -5.56
N ARG A 246 -24.25 10.28 -5.41
CA ARG A 246 -24.49 11.71 -5.14
C ARG A 246 -23.93 12.07 -3.77
N GLU A 247 -24.33 11.35 -2.73
CA GLU A 247 -23.91 11.60 -1.35
C GLU A 247 -22.38 11.55 -1.18
N LEU A 248 -21.71 10.65 -1.91
CA LEU A 248 -20.24 10.57 -1.91
C LEU A 248 -19.59 11.78 -2.59
N LEU A 249 -20.05 12.15 -3.79
CA LEU A 249 -19.53 13.31 -4.52
C LEU A 249 -19.76 14.60 -3.72
N GLU A 250 -20.96 14.79 -3.17
CA GLU A 250 -21.31 15.96 -2.37
C GLU A 250 -20.44 16.09 -1.13
N SER A 251 -20.15 14.98 -0.44
CA SER A 251 -19.26 15.03 0.72
C SER A 251 -17.81 15.34 0.34
N LEU A 252 -17.30 14.76 -0.74
CA LEU A 252 -15.95 15.06 -1.23
C LEU A 252 -15.84 16.52 -1.70
N LEU A 253 -16.84 17.04 -2.39
CA LEU A 253 -16.96 18.45 -2.79
C LEU A 253 -17.25 19.39 -1.62
N ALA A 254 -17.43 18.91 -0.39
CA ALA A 254 -17.43 19.78 0.77
C ALA A 254 -16.00 20.17 1.20
N SER A 255 -14.98 19.41 0.78
CA SER A 255 -13.57 19.73 1.09
C SER A 255 -13.10 20.98 0.35
N ASP A 256 -12.12 21.69 0.92
CA ASP A 256 -11.48 22.85 0.27
C ASP A 256 -10.48 22.40 -0.82
N LEU A 257 -9.85 21.24 -0.60
CA LEU A 257 -8.85 20.66 -1.48
C LEU A 257 -9.05 19.15 -1.63
N LEU A 258 -9.14 18.66 -2.86
CA LEU A 258 -9.23 17.24 -3.19
C LEU A 258 -8.07 16.84 -4.11
N MET A 259 -7.23 15.94 -3.61
CA MET A 259 -6.01 15.50 -4.28
C MET A 259 -6.13 14.06 -4.77
N PHE A 260 -5.59 13.80 -5.97
CA PHE A 260 -5.52 12.49 -6.61
C PHE A 260 -4.08 12.13 -6.96
N GLN A 261 -3.84 10.85 -7.25
CA GLN A 261 -2.53 10.38 -7.68
C GLN A 261 -2.12 10.90 -9.06
N THR A 262 -3.07 10.97 -10.00
CA THR A 262 -2.80 11.32 -11.40
C THR A 262 -3.85 12.29 -11.93
N HIS A 263 -3.50 13.03 -12.99
CA HIS A 263 -4.41 13.93 -13.68
C HIS A 263 -5.60 13.19 -14.29
N ASN A 264 -5.41 11.93 -14.72
CA ASN A 264 -6.49 11.10 -15.25
C ASN A 264 -7.57 10.81 -14.19
N PHE A 265 -7.18 10.47 -12.95
CA PHE A 265 -8.15 10.22 -11.89
C PHE A 265 -8.88 11.48 -11.46
N LEU A 266 -8.18 12.63 -11.43
CA LEU A 266 -8.80 13.94 -11.23
C LEU A 266 -9.85 14.22 -12.31
N HIS A 267 -9.51 14.03 -13.58
CA HIS A 267 -10.42 14.21 -14.70
C HIS A 267 -11.64 13.28 -14.58
N CYS A 268 -11.45 11.99 -14.29
CA CYS A 268 -12.55 11.06 -14.07
C CYS A 268 -13.49 11.49 -12.93
N PHE A 269 -12.95 12.09 -11.85
CA PHE A 269 -13.76 12.66 -10.77
C PHE A 269 -14.59 13.86 -11.24
N ALA A 270 -13.95 14.81 -11.94
CA ALA A 270 -14.61 15.97 -12.53
C ALA A 270 -15.77 15.57 -13.46
N GLU A 271 -15.56 14.57 -14.31
CA GLU A 271 -16.60 14.02 -15.19
C GLU A 271 -17.75 13.37 -14.41
N CYS A 272 -17.46 12.66 -13.31
CA CYS A 272 -18.50 12.13 -12.43
C CYS A 272 -19.32 13.24 -11.76
N VAL A 273 -18.67 14.33 -11.31
CA VAL A 273 -19.35 15.49 -10.75
C VAL A 273 -20.28 16.13 -11.79
N LYS A 274 -19.78 16.33 -13.01
CA LYS A 274 -20.57 16.87 -14.12
C LYS A 274 -21.80 16.02 -14.43
N GLU A 275 -21.60 14.72 -14.65
CA GLU A 275 -22.67 13.78 -15.00
C GLU A 275 -23.73 13.64 -13.89
N PHE A 276 -23.32 13.51 -12.64
CA PHE A 276 -24.25 13.10 -11.56
C PHE A 276 -24.78 14.24 -10.70
N LEU A 277 -24.08 15.39 -10.66
CA LEU A 277 -24.52 16.59 -9.94
C LEU A 277 -25.00 17.70 -10.87
N GLY A 278 -24.71 17.64 -12.17
CA GLY A 278 -25.11 18.67 -13.14
C GLY A 278 -24.31 19.97 -12.99
N VAL A 279 -23.06 19.86 -12.53
CA VAL A 279 -22.17 21.00 -12.24
C VAL A 279 -21.14 21.12 -13.35
N GLU A 280 -20.99 22.31 -13.92
CA GLU A 280 -19.89 22.58 -14.86
C GLU A 280 -18.59 22.81 -14.09
N VAL A 281 -17.54 22.07 -14.49
CA VAL A 281 -16.19 22.25 -13.96
C VAL A 281 -15.53 23.38 -14.74
N ARG A 282 -15.06 24.42 -14.05
CA ARG A 282 -14.32 25.51 -14.71
C ARG A 282 -13.00 24.95 -15.23
N SER A 283 -12.83 24.98 -16.54
CA SER A 283 -11.76 24.28 -17.28
C SER A 283 -10.36 24.83 -17.01
N ASP A 284 -10.28 26.06 -16.54
CA ASP A 284 -9.07 26.87 -16.45
C ASP A 284 -8.28 26.70 -15.14
N ASP A 285 -8.91 26.27 -14.04
CA ASP A 285 -8.24 26.26 -12.72
C ASP A 285 -8.49 25.01 -11.86
N HIS A 286 -9.08 23.93 -12.39
CA HIS A 286 -9.42 22.73 -11.61
C HIS A 286 -10.24 23.03 -10.33
N HIS A 287 -11.04 24.10 -10.32
CA HIS A 287 -11.96 24.44 -9.23
C HIS A 287 -13.39 24.00 -9.60
N ILE A 288 -14.08 23.40 -8.64
CA ILE A 288 -15.49 23.02 -8.76
C ILE A 288 -16.28 23.85 -7.75
N GLU A 289 -17.24 24.63 -8.25
CA GLU A 289 -18.20 25.35 -7.42
C GLU A 289 -19.48 24.53 -7.27
N TYR A 290 -19.84 24.18 -6.03
CA TYR A 290 -21.04 23.42 -5.72
C TYR A 290 -21.69 23.93 -4.44
N ASN A 291 -22.98 24.26 -4.48
CA ASN A 291 -23.75 24.76 -3.34
C ASN A 291 -23.09 25.95 -2.60
N GLY A 292 -22.46 26.86 -3.35
CA GLY A 292 -21.79 28.05 -2.80
C GLY A 292 -20.44 27.77 -2.13
N HIS A 293 -19.92 26.55 -2.24
CA HIS A 293 -18.57 26.17 -1.82
C HIS A 293 -17.69 25.89 -3.04
N THR A 294 -16.41 26.21 -2.95
CA THR A 294 -15.43 25.93 -4.02
C THR A 294 -14.41 24.92 -3.54
N THR A 295 -14.29 23.80 -4.27
CA THR A 295 -13.26 22.78 -4.06
C THR A 295 -12.20 22.88 -5.13
N ARG A 296 -10.92 22.95 -4.74
CA ARG A 296 -9.79 22.84 -5.67
C ARG A 296 -9.39 21.38 -5.87
N LEU A 297 -9.20 20.96 -7.12
CA LEU A 297 -8.70 19.63 -7.46
C LEU A 297 -7.22 19.69 -7.85
N VAL A 298 -6.42 18.72 -7.40
CA VAL A 298 -4.98 18.65 -7.72
C VAL A 298 -4.50 17.21 -7.92
N ALA A 299 -3.56 16.99 -8.84
CA ALA A 299 -2.83 15.74 -8.94
C ALA A 299 -1.47 15.84 -8.21
N ARG A 300 -1.22 14.92 -7.26
CA ARG A 300 -0.01 14.83 -6.45
C ARG A 300 0.43 13.37 -6.32
N PRO A 301 1.31 12.87 -7.18
CA PRO A 301 1.69 11.47 -7.17
C PRO A 301 2.48 11.11 -5.90
N ILE A 302 1.92 10.23 -5.07
CA ILE A 302 2.58 9.82 -3.82
C ILE A 302 3.88 9.06 -4.09
N SER A 303 4.87 9.24 -3.23
CA SER A 303 6.20 8.64 -3.41
C SER A 303 6.68 7.91 -2.16
N VAL A 304 7.96 7.50 -2.17
CA VAL A 304 8.63 6.78 -1.09
C VAL A 304 9.73 7.65 -0.50
N SER A 305 10.22 7.31 0.70
CA SER A 305 11.48 7.88 1.19
C SER A 305 12.64 7.29 0.39
N PHE A 306 12.98 7.93 -0.73
CA PHE A 306 14.04 7.47 -1.63
C PHE A 306 15.35 7.26 -0.87
N GLN A 307 15.71 8.25 -0.06
CA GLN A 307 16.94 8.27 0.72
C GLN A 307 16.99 7.05 1.66
N ALA A 308 15.94 6.83 2.47
CA ALA A 308 15.93 5.74 3.44
C ALA A 308 16.04 4.35 2.78
N TRP A 309 15.43 4.16 1.61
CA TRP A 309 15.57 2.91 0.83
C TRP A 309 16.97 2.77 0.24
N SER A 310 17.51 3.83 -0.36
CA SER A 310 18.83 3.86 -0.97
C SER A 310 19.94 3.59 0.05
N GLU A 311 19.86 4.19 1.25
CA GLU A 311 20.81 3.94 2.33
C GLU A 311 20.69 2.53 2.90
N ARG A 312 19.46 2.09 3.22
CA ARG A 312 19.22 0.73 3.72
C ARG A 312 19.79 -0.31 2.76
N ALA A 313 19.55 -0.12 1.47
CA ALA A 313 20.06 -0.98 0.40
C ALA A 313 21.61 -1.06 0.40
N ARG A 314 22.33 0.00 0.78
CA ARG A 314 23.81 0.02 0.84
C ARG A 314 24.39 -0.64 2.09
N THR A 315 23.58 -1.00 3.07
CA THR A 315 24.08 -1.57 4.32
C THR A 315 24.74 -2.95 4.12
N SER A 316 25.72 -3.26 4.98
CA SER A 316 26.33 -4.59 5.03
C SER A 316 25.33 -5.67 5.44
N GLN A 317 24.33 -5.32 6.26
CA GLN A 317 23.24 -6.22 6.65
C GLN A 317 22.40 -6.66 5.45
N VAL A 318 22.01 -5.74 4.56
CA VAL A 318 21.28 -6.08 3.32
C VAL A 318 22.15 -6.93 2.40
N THR A 319 23.44 -6.60 2.27
CA THR A 319 24.37 -7.39 1.46
C THR A 319 24.47 -8.83 1.96
N ARG A 320 24.63 -9.04 3.28
CA ARG A 320 24.61 -10.39 3.87
C ARG A 320 23.27 -11.09 3.70
N ALA A 321 22.16 -10.36 3.83
CA ALA A 321 20.84 -10.92 3.62
C ALA A 321 20.64 -11.40 2.17
N MET A 322 21.21 -10.71 1.17
CA MET A 322 21.22 -11.19 -0.22
C MET A 322 21.93 -12.54 -0.36
N ASP A 323 23.11 -12.69 0.26
CA ASP A 323 23.86 -13.96 0.23
C ASP A 323 23.07 -15.09 0.88
N VAL A 324 22.44 -14.82 2.03
CA VAL A 324 21.56 -15.78 2.71
C VAL A 324 20.37 -16.16 1.82
N LEU A 325 19.74 -15.19 1.15
CA LEU A 325 18.61 -15.44 0.26
C LEU A 325 19.01 -16.28 -0.96
N ARG A 326 20.16 -15.99 -1.59
CA ARG A 326 20.68 -16.80 -2.71
C ARG A 326 20.91 -18.25 -2.30
N ASN A 327 21.49 -18.47 -1.11
CA ASN A 327 21.71 -19.80 -0.57
C ASN A 327 20.39 -20.50 -0.19
N LEU A 328 19.46 -19.79 0.43
CA LEU A 328 18.17 -20.33 0.87
C LEU A 328 17.30 -20.82 -0.29
N HIS A 329 17.35 -20.13 -1.43
CA HIS A 329 16.64 -20.54 -2.64
C HIS A 329 17.47 -21.44 -3.55
N VAL A 330 18.71 -21.76 -3.17
CA VAL A 330 19.66 -22.57 -3.94
C VAL A 330 19.84 -22.04 -5.37
N PHE A 331 19.88 -20.70 -5.51
CA PHE A 331 20.08 -20.06 -6.79
C PHE A 331 21.50 -20.26 -7.26
N GLN A 332 21.67 -20.97 -8.38
CA GLN A 332 22.96 -21.03 -9.07
C GLN A 332 23.34 -19.61 -9.54
N PRO A 333 24.64 -19.25 -9.56
CA PRO A 333 25.09 -17.90 -9.93
C PRO A 333 24.54 -17.38 -11.28
N GLU A 334 24.33 -18.29 -12.22
CA GLU A 334 23.84 -18.06 -13.58
C GLU A 334 22.31 -17.89 -13.69
N VAL A 335 21.56 -18.15 -12.62
CA VAL A 335 20.10 -18.01 -12.59
C VAL A 335 19.73 -16.55 -12.46
N ARG A 336 18.91 -16.08 -13.40
CA ARG A 336 18.27 -14.76 -13.39
C ARG A 336 17.07 -14.76 -12.45
N ILE A 337 16.89 -13.67 -11.71
CA ILE A 337 15.88 -13.56 -10.67
C ILE A 337 14.88 -12.46 -11.04
N GLY A 338 13.63 -12.86 -11.29
CA GLY A 338 12.50 -11.94 -11.34
C GLY A 338 11.86 -11.80 -9.96
N LEU A 339 11.26 -10.64 -9.68
CA LEU A 339 10.62 -10.35 -8.40
C LEU A 339 9.23 -9.74 -8.56
N GLY A 340 8.29 -10.22 -7.76
CA GLY A 340 7.01 -9.57 -7.48
C GLY A 340 6.81 -9.42 -5.98
N VAL A 341 6.33 -8.26 -5.54
CA VAL A 341 6.03 -8.00 -4.12
C VAL A 341 4.67 -7.32 -4.04
N ASP A 342 3.69 -8.01 -3.45
CA ASP A 342 2.32 -7.51 -3.44
C ASP A 342 1.54 -7.99 -2.22
N ARG A 343 0.48 -7.26 -1.88
CA ARG A 343 -0.60 -7.86 -1.11
C ARG A 343 -1.31 -8.92 -1.97
N LEU A 344 -1.84 -9.96 -1.34
CA LEU A 344 -2.73 -10.93 -1.98
C LEU A 344 -4.08 -10.29 -2.31
N ASP A 345 -4.07 -9.40 -3.29
CA ASP A 345 -5.20 -8.57 -3.72
C ASP A 345 -5.38 -8.75 -5.23
N TYR A 346 -6.63 -8.92 -5.67
CA TYR A 346 -6.94 -9.18 -7.08
C TYR A 346 -6.58 -8.02 -8.01
N THR A 347 -6.46 -6.81 -7.46
CA THR A 347 -6.01 -5.61 -8.19
C THR A 347 -4.56 -5.68 -8.64
N LYS A 348 -3.74 -6.53 -8.01
CA LYS A 348 -2.31 -6.68 -8.32
C LYS A 348 -2.01 -7.59 -9.51
N GLY A 349 -3.05 -8.17 -10.11
CA GLY A 349 -2.92 -8.97 -11.34
C GLY A 349 -2.07 -10.23 -11.17
N LEU A 350 -1.93 -10.76 -9.96
CA LEU A 350 -1.03 -11.90 -9.67
C LEU A 350 -1.32 -13.14 -10.53
N LEU A 351 -2.59 -13.47 -10.79
CA LEU A 351 -2.91 -14.58 -11.70
C LEU A 351 -2.39 -14.34 -13.12
N LYS A 352 -2.63 -13.14 -13.66
CA LYS A 352 -2.13 -12.74 -14.99
C LYS A 352 -0.61 -12.77 -15.02
N ARG A 353 0.05 -12.35 -13.93
CA ARG A 353 1.49 -12.44 -13.78
C ARG A 353 1.99 -13.88 -13.91
N PHE A 354 1.38 -14.81 -13.19
CA PHE A 354 1.78 -16.21 -13.24
C PHE A 354 1.48 -16.84 -14.60
N TRP A 355 0.37 -16.49 -15.25
CA TRP A 355 0.10 -16.93 -16.62
C TRP A 355 1.09 -16.34 -17.64
N ALA A 356 1.55 -15.10 -17.45
CA ALA A 356 2.62 -14.54 -18.28
C ALA A 356 3.97 -15.23 -18.05
N ILE A 357 4.28 -15.63 -16.80
CA ILE A 357 5.48 -16.43 -16.49
C ILE A 357 5.36 -17.84 -17.09
N ASP A 358 4.17 -18.44 -17.07
CA ASP A 358 3.89 -19.69 -17.76
C ASP A 358 4.13 -19.57 -19.27
N ALA A 359 3.55 -18.54 -19.90
CA ALA A 359 3.76 -18.23 -21.32
C ALA A 359 5.24 -17.99 -21.64
N PHE A 360 5.98 -17.30 -20.77
CA PHE A 360 7.42 -17.10 -20.91
C PHE A 360 8.19 -18.44 -20.95
N PHE A 361 7.88 -19.38 -20.06
CA PHE A 361 8.53 -20.68 -20.08
C PHE A 361 8.09 -21.57 -21.25
N GLU A 362 6.89 -21.37 -21.79
CA GLU A 362 6.42 -22.04 -23.00
C GLU A 362 7.14 -21.51 -24.26
N GLN A 363 7.17 -20.20 -24.45
CA GLN A 363 7.76 -19.52 -25.61
C GLN A 363 9.29 -19.57 -25.61
N TYR A 364 9.91 -19.48 -24.43
CA TYR A 364 11.36 -19.39 -24.27
C TYR A 364 11.92 -20.52 -23.38
N PRO A 365 11.84 -21.78 -23.84
CA PRO A 365 12.24 -22.94 -23.04
C PRO A 365 13.72 -22.92 -22.62
N GLN A 366 14.57 -22.16 -23.31
CA GLN A 366 15.99 -21.97 -22.96
C GLN A 366 16.21 -21.31 -21.60
N TYR A 367 15.21 -20.65 -21.01
CA TYR A 367 15.31 -20.06 -19.66
C TYR A 367 14.84 -21.00 -18.56
N ARG A 368 14.33 -22.20 -18.87
CA ARG A 368 14.03 -23.21 -17.86
C ARG A 368 15.33 -23.64 -17.18
N GLY A 369 15.37 -23.61 -15.85
CA GLY A 369 16.59 -23.81 -15.06
C GLY A 369 17.52 -22.59 -14.99
N ARG A 370 17.25 -21.51 -15.73
CA ARG A 370 18.08 -20.31 -15.82
C ARG A 370 17.37 -19.02 -15.41
N PHE A 371 16.07 -19.09 -15.14
CA PHE A 371 15.27 -18.01 -14.60
C PHE A 371 14.36 -18.54 -13.49
N THR A 372 14.27 -17.81 -12.38
CA THR A 372 13.30 -18.07 -11.31
C THR A 372 12.59 -16.77 -10.96
N PHE A 373 11.27 -16.83 -10.82
CA PHE A 373 10.46 -15.72 -10.34
C PHE A 373 10.16 -15.88 -8.84
N VAL A 374 10.59 -14.92 -8.03
CA VAL A 374 10.24 -14.85 -6.61
C VAL A 374 8.99 -14.00 -6.45
N GLN A 375 7.94 -14.56 -5.87
CA GLN A 375 6.77 -13.78 -5.45
C GLN A 375 6.72 -13.69 -3.93
N VAL A 376 6.81 -12.48 -3.39
CA VAL A 376 6.43 -12.19 -2.00
C VAL A 376 4.97 -11.74 -1.99
N ALA A 377 4.12 -12.46 -1.26
CA ALA A 377 2.68 -12.25 -1.22
C ALA A 377 2.20 -12.06 0.23
N VAL A 378 1.78 -10.84 0.59
CA VAL A 378 1.33 -10.51 1.95
C VAL A 378 -0.18 -10.74 2.07
N PRO A 379 -0.65 -11.67 2.93
CA PRO A 379 -2.08 -11.87 3.15
C PRO A 379 -2.78 -10.58 3.58
N THR A 380 -3.98 -10.35 3.06
CA THR A 380 -4.78 -9.16 3.37
C THR A 380 -6.27 -9.52 3.37
N ARG A 381 -7.06 -8.82 4.21
CA ARG A 381 -8.53 -8.92 4.22
C ARG A 381 -9.06 -10.37 4.28
N GLY A 382 -8.45 -11.22 5.09
CA GLY A 382 -8.74 -12.66 5.15
C GLY A 382 -10.19 -13.03 5.53
N ASP A 383 -10.94 -12.10 6.12
CA ASP A 383 -12.35 -12.30 6.46
C ASP A 383 -13.29 -12.13 5.26
N VAL A 384 -12.81 -11.62 4.13
CA VAL A 384 -13.60 -11.40 2.91
C VAL A 384 -13.43 -12.60 1.97
N GLU A 385 -14.54 -13.23 1.59
CA GLU A 385 -14.56 -14.45 0.76
C GLU A 385 -13.75 -14.28 -0.54
N ALA A 386 -13.97 -13.20 -1.28
CA ALA A 386 -13.27 -12.93 -2.54
C ALA A 386 -11.73 -12.94 -2.41
N TYR A 387 -11.18 -12.59 -1.24
CA TYR A 387 -9.75 -12.64 -0.96
C TYR A 387 -9.27 -14.06 -0.61
N ARG A 388 -10.09 -14.83 0.11
CA ARG A 388 -9.79 -16.24 0.43
C ARG A 388 -9.75 -17.09 -0.83
N SER A 389 -10.79 -17.03 -1.67
CA SER A 389 -10.84 -17.82 -2.90
C SER A 389 -9.72 -17.41 -3.88
N TYR A 390 -9.38 -16.12 -3.95
CA TYR A 390 -8.26 -15.65 -4.78
C TYR A 390 -6.91 -16.19 -4.31
N ARG A 391 -6.66 -16.22 -2.99
CA ARG A 391 -5.42 -16.79 -2.41
C ARG A 391 -5.27 -18.28 -2.71
N GLU A 392 -6.35 -19.05 -2.66
CA GLU A 392 -6.33 -20.48 -3.00
C GLU A 392 -5.98 -20.68 -4.48
N LEU A 393 -6.68 -19.97 -5.38
CA LEU A 393 -6.42 -20.04 -6.82
C LEU A 393 -4.98 -19.65 -7.19
N ILE A 394 -4.40 -18.68 -6.48
CA ILE A 394 -2.99 -18.30 -6.62
C ILE A 394 -2.05 -19.46 -6.27
N ARG A 395 -2.28 -20.12 -5.14
CA ARG A 395 -1.46 -21.25 -4.69
C ARG A 395 -1.55 -22.43 -5.65
N GLU A 396 -2.76 -22.73 -6.13
CA GLU A 396 -2.99 -23.78 -7.13
C GLU A 396 -2.24 -23.48 -8.43
N THR A 397 -2.35 -22.25 -8.94
CA THR A 397 -1.67 -21.82 -10.18
C THR A 397 -0.15 -21.93 -10.05
N VAL A 398 0.42 -21.46 -8.94
CA VAL A 398 1.87 -21.56 -8.67
C VAL A 398 2.31 -23.03 -8.61
N ASN A 399 1.55 -23.88 -7.92
CA ASN A 399 1.87 -25.30 -7.82
C ASN A 399 1.84 -25.99 -9.18
N ASP A 400 0.83 -25.70 -10.01
CA ASP A 400 0.71 -26.26 -11.36
C ASP A 400 1.92 -25.89 -12.23
N ILE A 401 2.28 -24.60 -12.29
CA ILE A 401 3.45 -24.13 -13.06
C ILE A 401 4.74 -24.79 -12.54
N ASN A 402 4.90 -24.85 -11.22
CA ASN A 402 6.08 -25.47 -10.61
C ASN A 402 6.16 -26.99 -10.88
N MET A 403 5.02 -27.70 -10.96
CA MET A 403 5.01 -29.11 -11.32
C MET A 403 5.32 -29.34 -12.80
N ARG A 404 4.82 -28.47 -13.69
CA ARG A 404 5.03 -28.59 -15.13
C ARG A 404 6.48 -28.34 -15.56
N TYR A 405 7.14 -27.34 -14.97
CA TYR A 405 8.48 -26.95 -15.41
C TYR A 405 9.58 -27.26 -14.41
N GLY A 406 9.28 -27.42 -13.11
CA GLY A 406 10.30 -27.68 -12.10
C GLY A 406 11.09 -28.96 -12.36
N SER A 407 12.39 -28.93 -12.02
CA SER A 407 13.30 -30.05 -12.26
C SER A 407 14.23 -30.28 -11.09
N ILE A 408 14.72 -31.52 -10.94
CA ILE A 408 15.77 -31.86 -9.99
C ILE A 408 17.03 -32.15 -10.80
N SER A 409 18.04 -31.29 -10.65
CA SER A 409 19.38 -31.56 -11.17
C SER A 409 20.08 -32.60 -10.29
N ASN A 410 20.90 -33.47 -10.90
CA ASN A 410 21.69 -34.50 -10.20
C ASN A 410 20.84 -35.42 -9.28
N ALA A 411 19.66 -35.83 -9.74
CA ALA A 411 18.78 -36.72 -8.98
C ALA A 411 19.52 -38.00 -8.56
N GLY A 412 19.52 -38.30 -7.24
CA GLY A 412 20.24 -39.43 -6.66
C GLY A 412 21.67 -39.12 -6.17
N SER A 413 22.16 -37.89 -6.34
CA SER A 413 23.43 -37.41 -5.76
C SER A 413 23.20 -36.64 -4.45
N PRO A 414 24.17 -36.61 -3.51
CA PRO A 414 24.18 -35.65 -2.39
C PRO A 414 24.12 -34.18 -2.83
N GLN A 415 24.40 -33.90 -4.11
CA GLN A 415 24.37 -32.57 -4.74
C GLN A 415 23.06 -32.31 -5.52
N ALA A 416 22.02 -33.12 -5.30
CA ALA A 416 20.73 -32.92 -5.96
C ALA A 416 20.16 -31.54 -5.60
N SER A 417 19.99 -30.67 -6.61
CA SER A 417 19.38 -29.35 -6.42
C SER A 417 18.06 -29.27 -7.18
N ARG A 418 17.01 -28.88 -6.46
CA ARG A 418 15.68 -28.68 -7.01
C ARG A 418 15.58 -27.24 -7.52
N TRP A 419 15.38 -27.08 -8.82
CA TRP A 419 15.00 -25.81 -9.42
C TRP A 419 13.48 -25.66 -9.38
N ARG A 420 13.02 -24.47 -8.98
CA ARG A 420 11.61 -24.07 -9.05
C ARG A 420 11.46 -22.84 -9.95
N PRO A 421 10.54 -22.88 -10.92
CA PRO A 421 10.18 -21.73 -11.74
C PRO A 421 9.70 -20.54 -10.90
N ILE A 422 8.88 -20.81 -9.88
CA ILE A 422 8.30 -19.80 -9.00
C ILE A 422 8.59 -20.12 -7.54
N GLU A 423 9.32 -19.23 -6.87
CA GLU A 423 9.49 -19.25 -5.42
C GLU A 423 8.43 -18.34 -4.77
N PHE A 424 7.32 -18.96 -4.35
CA PHE A 424 6.20 -18.25 -3.75
C PHE A 424 6.34 -18.20 -2.22
N ARG A 425 6.46 -16.99 -1.69
CA ARG A 425 6.59 -16.70 -0.26
C ARG A 425 5.39 -15.94 0.23
N GLU A 426 4.62 -16.61 1.08
CA GLU A 426 3.47 -15.98 1.71
C GLU A 426 3.82 -15.51 3.12
N GLY A 427 3.52 -14.24 3.41
CA GLY A 427 3.73 -13.66 4.74
C GLY A 427 4.44 -12.31 4.71
N ARG A 428 4.60 -11.72 5.90
CA ARG A 428 5.34 -10.48 6.09
C ARG A 428 6.84 -10.77 6.08
N ILE A 429 7.61 -9.88 5.48
CA ILE A 429 9.08 -9.90 5.54
C ILE A 429 9.60 -8.59 6.11
N GLY A 430 10.71 -8.66 6.85
CA GLY A 430 11.36 -7.47 7.40
C GLY A 430 11.92 -6.57 6.30
N MET A 431 12.07 -5.27 6.59
CA MET A 431 12.52 -4.28 5.61
C MET A 431 13.90 -4.60 5.01
N ASP A 432 14.84 -5.11 5.81
CA ASP A 432 16.17 -5.48 5.31
C ASP A 432 16.11 -6.68 4.36
N THR A 433 15.24 -7.66 4.66
CA THR A 433 14.99 -8.80 3.76
C THR A 433 14.32 -8.33 2.46
N LEU A 434 13.38 -7.39 2.54
CA LEU A 434 12.73 -6.83 1.36
C LEU A 434 13.72 -6.02 0.50
N ALA A 435 14.54 -5.16 1.10
CA ALA A 435 15.61 -4.44 0.41
C ALA A 435 16.62 -5.42 -0.24
N ALA A 436 16.93 -6.53 0.42
CA ALA A 436 17.76 -7.59 -0.16
C ALA A 436 17.09 -8.25 -1.38
N TYR A 437 15.79 -8.54 -1.34
CA TYR A 437 15.07 -9.00 -2.52
C TYR A 437 15.12 -7.99 -3.66
N TYR A 438 14.84 -6.72 -3.37
CA TYR A 438 14.89 -5.67 -4.38
C TYR A 438 16.26 -5.58 -5.03
N ARG A 439 17.36 -5.55 -4.25
CA ARG A 439 18.73 -5.51 -4.78
C ARG A 439 19.14 -6.77 -5.53
N MET A 440 18.67 -7.93 -5.10
CA MET A 440 19.05 -9.21 -5.68
C MET A 440 18.42 -9.47 -7.05
N ALA A 441 17.23 -8.91 -7.30
CA ALA A 441 16.45 -9.19 -8.50
C ALA A 441 17.00 -8.49 -9.75
N ASP A 442 17.20 -9.26 -10.83
CA ASP A 442 17.55 -8.76 -12.16
C ASP A 442 16.38 -7.98 -12.79
N LEU A 443 15.15 -8.31 -12.43
CA LEU A 443 13.96 -7.54 -12.81
C LEU A 443 12.89 -7.55 -11.72
N ALA A 444 12.08 -6.50 -11.66
CA ALA A 444 10.84 -6.45 -10.90
C ALA A 444 9.64 -6.34 -11.84
N LEU A 445 8.58 -7.11 -11.55
CA LEU A 445 7.36 -7.17 -12.36
C LEU A 445 6.17 -6.64 -11.57
N VAL A 446 5.76 -5.41 -11.89
CA VAL A 446 4.61 -4.72 -11.29
C VAL A 446 3.43 -4.75 -12.26
N SER A 447 2.69 -5.87 -12.25
CA SER A 447 1.63 -6.18 -13.22
C SER A 447 0.21 -5.86 -12.74
N SER A 448 0.03 -4.79 -11.96
CA SER A 448 -1.29 -4.42 -11.43
C SER A 448 -2.29 -4.15 -12.56
N VAL A 449 -3.53 -4.60 -12.41
CA VAL A 449 -4.58 -4.40 -13.44
C VAL A 449 -5.25 -3.03 -13.34
N TYR A 450 -5.21 -2.41 -12.16
CA TYR A 450 -5.52 -1.01 -11.91
C TYR A 450 -4.93 -0.66 -10.55
N ASP A 451 -4.15 0.41 -10.42
CA ASP A 451 -3.47 0.79 -9.18
C ASP A 451 -3.26 2.29 -9.11
N GLY A 452 -3.57 2.90 -7.96
CA GLY A 452 -3.51 4.36 -7.82
C GLY A 452 -2.12 4.90 -8.06
N MET A 453 -1.08 4.18 -7.60
CA MET A 453 0.31 4.56 -7.82
C MET A 453 1.20 3.32 -7.95
N ASN A 454 1.23 2.46 -6.93
CA ASN A 454 2.18 1.35 -6.73
C ASN A 454 3.55 1.79 -6.21
N LEU A 455 3.69 1.84 -4.88
CA LEU A 455 4.94 2.18 -4.23
C LEU A 455 6.02 1.11 -4.35
N VAL A 456 5.68 -0.17 -4.57
CA VAL A 456 6.67 -1.24 -4.75
C VAL A 456 7.57 -0.98 -5.96
N ALA A 457 7.03 -0.40 -7.04
CA ALA A 457 7.83 0.05 -8.18
C ALA A 457 8.89 1.07 -7.76
N LYS A 458 8.49 2.09 -6.97
CA LYS A 458 9.38 3.14 -6.48
C LYS A 458 10.39 2.63 -5.45
N GLU A 459 9.98 1.74 -4.54
CA GLU A 459 10.85 1.07 -3.56
C GLU A 459 11.93 0.22 -4.25
N TYR A 460 11.57 -0.52 -5.30
CA TYR A 460 12.52 -1.28 -6.11
C TYR A 460 13.58 -0.36 -6.74
N VAL A 461 13.15 0.68 -7.46
CA VAL A 461 14.06 1.65 -8.09
C VAL A 461 14.97 2.31 -7.05
N ALA A 462 14.41 2.78 -5.93
CA ALA A 462 15.18 3.38 -4.84
C ALA A 462 16.21 2.42 -4.22
N SER A 463 15.93 1.11 -4.24
CA SER A 463 16.83 0.08 -3.70
C SER A 463 17.91 -0.40 -4.69
N GLN A 464 17.77 -0.13 -5.98
CA GLN A 464 18.68 -0.56 -7.05
C GLN A 464 19.99 0.28 -7.11
N VAL A 465 20.74 0.27 -6.01
CA VAL A 465 21.94 1.12 -5.80
C VAL A 465 23.15 0.77 -6.67
N ASP A 466 23.14 -0.39 -7.32
CA ASP A 466 24.12 -0.82 -8.32
C ASP A 466 23.63 -0.69 -9.76
N GLU A 467 22.38 -0.21 -9.93
CA GLU A 467 21.76 0.18 -11.20
C GLU A 467 21.69 -0.95 -12.24
N LYS A 468 21.57 -2.22 -11.80
CA LYS A 468 21.61 -3.38 -12.71
C LYS A 468 20.26 -3.99 -13.05
N GLY A 469 19.24 -3.70 -12.24
CA GLY A 469 17.91 -4.26 -12.38
C GLY A 469 17.05 -3.52 -13.42
N VAL A 470 15.98 -4.19 -13.86
CA VAL A 470 15.00 -3.64 -14.81
C VAL A 470 13.62 -3.62 -14.16
N LEU A 471 12.92 -2.49 -14.25
CA LEU A 471 11.52 -2.41 -13.83
C LEU A 471 10.60 -2.70 -15.02
N LEU A 472 9.69 -3.66 -14.87
CA LEU A 472 8.52 -3.84 -15.72
C LEU A 472 7.30 -3.31 -14.96
N VAL A 473 6.57 -2.37 -15.52
CA VAL A 473 5.44 -1.72 -14.85
C VAL A 473 4.21 -1.67 -15.75
N SER A 474 3.06 -2.05 -15.20
CA SER A 474 1.78 -1.93 -15.88
C SER A 474 1.44 -0.48 -16.17
N HIS A 475 1.01 -0.17 -17.39
CA HIS A 475 0.44 1.14 -17.74
C HIS A 475 -0.84 1.48 -16.96
N MET A 476 -1.42 0.50 -16.26
CA MET A 476 -2.57 0.68 -15.37
C MET A 476 -2.17 1.00 -13.92
N ALA A 477 -0.88 1.20 -13.63
CA ALA A 477 -0.39 1.67 -12.34
C ALA A 477 0.11 3.10 -12.47
N GLY A 478 -0.31 4.00 -11.56
CA GLY A 478 0.09 5.42 -11.62
C GLY A 478 1.61 5.66 -11.68
N ALA A 479 2.42 4.76 -11.11
CA ALA A 479 3.88 4.85 -11.16
C ALA A 479 4.45 4.78 -12.59
N ALA A 480 3.71 4.25 -13.56
CA ALA A 480 4.12 4.24 -14.96
C ALA A 480 4.14 5.64 -15.59
N GLU A 481 3.38 6.60 -15.07
CA GLU A 481 3.41 8.00 -15.54
C GLU A 481 4.72 8.71 -15.15
N GLU A 482 5.35 8.30 -14.04
CA GLU A 482 6.57 8.92 -13.52
C GLU A 482 7.85 8.14 -13.84
N LEU A 483 7.78 6.79 -13.86
CA LEU A 483 8.92 5.91 -14.08
C LEU A 483 9.07 5.57 -15.57
N THR A 484 9.24 6.61 -16.40
CA THR A 484 9.15 6.53 -17.88
C THR A 484 10.20 5.65 -18.55
N ASP A 485 11.31 5.37 -17.86
CA ASP A 485 12.40 4.51 -18.36
C ASP A 485 12.18 3.02 -18.06
N ALA A 486 11.12 2.67 -17.35
CA ALA A 486 10.68 1.29 -17.15
C ALA A 486 10.18 0.65 -18.46
N LEU A 487 10.17 -0.68 -18.51
CA LEU A 487 9.45 -1.40 -19.56
C LEU A 487 7.95 -1.40 -19.23
N VAL A 488 7.20 -0.58 -19.94
CA VAL A 488 5.76 -0.48 -19.76
C VAL A 488 5.07 -1.69 -20.38
N ILE A 489 4.21 -2.36 -19.60
CA ILE A 489 3.52 -3.58 -20.02
C ILE A 489 2.01 -3.42 -19.98
N ASN A 490 1.31 -4.26 -20.75
CA ASN A 490 -0.11 -4.50 -20.60
C ASN A 490 -0.31 -5.84 -19.88
N PRO A 491 -0.82 -5.87 -18.63
CA PRO A 491 -0.96 -7.13 -17.88
C PRO A 491 -1.98 -8.09 -18.50
N TYR A 492 -2.82 -7.63 -19.44
CA TYR A 492 -3.77 -8.47 -20.19
C TYR A 492 -3.16 -9.14 -21.41
N ASP A 493 -2.01 -8.66 -21.89
CA ASP A 493 -1.25 -9.25 -22.98
C ASP A 493 -0.16 -10.16 -22.40
N LEU A 494 -0.53 -11.42 -22.13
CA LEU A 494 0.35 -12.38 -21.45
C LEU A 494 1.63 -12.65 -22.23
N GLU A 495 1.54 -12.71 -23.56
CA GLU A 495 2.67 -12.93 -24.45
C GLU A 495 3.56 -11.68 -24.51
N GLY A 496 2.96 -10.48 -24.58
CA GLY A 496 3.71 -9.22 -24.48
C GLY A 496 4.45 -9.07 -23.15
N VAL A 497 3.87 -9.53 -22.03
CA VAL A 497 4.57 -9.57 -20.74
C VAL A 497 5.73 -10.58 -20.76
N ALA A 498 5.54 -11.75 -21.37
CA ALA A 498 6.61 -12.74 -21.55
C ALA A 498 7.77 -12.17 -22.39
N ASP A 499 7.45 -11.45 -23.46
CA ASP A 499 8.44 -10.75 -24.29
C ASP A 499 9.19 -9.67 -23.51
N ALA A 500 8.49 -8.89 -22.69
CA ALA A 500 9.12 -7.89 -21.82
C ALA A 500 10.05 -8.53 -20.77
N ILE A 501 9.69 -9.70 -20.22
CA ILE A 501 10.56 -10.46 -19.31
C ILE A 501 11.84 -10.88 -20.04
N ARG A 502 11.73 -11.41 -21.26
CA ARG A 502 12.89 -11.75 -22.09
C ARG A 502 13.75 -10.52 -22.36
N GLN A 503 13.14 -9.42 -22.81
CA GLN A 503 13.83 -8.17 -23.09
C GLN A 503 14.63 -7.69 -21.88
N ALA A 504 14.03 -7.71 -20.68
CA ALA A 504 14.72 -7.30 -19.46
C ALA A 504 15.93 -8.18 -19.11
N ILE A 505 15.82 -9.50 -19.31
CA ILE A 505 16.90 -10.46 -19.03
C ILE A 505 18.05 -10.31 -20.03
N GLU A 506 17.74 -10.05 -21.30
CA GLU A 506 18.71 -9.89 -22.39
C GLU A 506 19.27 -8.46 -22.50
N MET A 507 18.70 -7.49 -21.77
CA MET A 507 19.08 -6.09 -21.85
C MET A 507 20.57 -5.88 -21.50
N PRO A 508 21.34 -5.19 -22.37
CA PRO A 508 22.73 -4.86 -22.09
C PRO A 508 22.89 -4.11 -20.76
N LEU A 509 23.98 -4.37 -20.05
CA LEU A 509 24.21 -3.75 -18.72
C LEU A 509 24.23 -2.22 -18.78
N GLU A 510 24.78 -1.64 -19.85
CA GLU A 510 24.84 -0.19 -20.01
C GLU A 510 23.44 0.43 -20.16
N GLU A 511 22.55 -0.19 -20.95
CA GLU A 511 21.17 0.26 -21.07
C GLU A 511 20.41 0.14 -19.74
N ARG A 512 20.62 -0.95 -19.00
CA ARG A 512 20.00 -1.15 -17.67
C ARG A 512 20.40 -0.06 -16.68
N ARG A 513 21.70 0.27 -16.65
CA ARG A 513 22.23 1.34 -15.81
C ARG A 513 21.67 2.69 -16.18
N GLU A 514 21.65 3.01 -17.46
CA GLU A 514 21.14 4.29 -17.95
C GLU A 514 19.67 4.50 -17.57
N ARG A 515 18.80 3.51 -17.82
CA ARG A 515 17.38 3.55 -17.43
C ARG A 515 17.20 3.67 -15.93
N MET A 516 17.90 2.83 -15.15
CA MET A 516 17.78 2.82 -13.70
C MET A 516 18.30 4.13 -13.08
N HIS A 517 19.40 4.66 -13.60
CA HIS A 517 19.98 5.93 -13.17
C HIS A 517 19.01 7.09 -13.33
N ARG A 518 18.34 7.21 -14.48
CA ARG A 518 17.32 8.24 -14.72
C ARG A 518 16.14 8.13 -13.75
N MET A 519 15.56 6.94 -13.59
CA MET A 519 14.46 6.73 -12.64
C MET A 519 14.85 7.03 -11.19
N ARG A 520 16.06 6.65 -10.79
CA ARG A 520 16.59 6.94 -9.44
C ARG A 520 16.80 8.43 -9.23
N THR A 521 17.32 9.13 -10.23
CA THR A 521 17.53 10.58 -10.19
C THR A 521 16.20 11.32 -10.03
N TYR A 522 15.18 10.92 -10.80
CA TYR A 522 13.82 11.46 -10.67
C TYR A 522 13.26 11.23 -9.26
N LEU A 523 13.33 10.00 -8.73
CA LEU A 523 12.80 9.69 -7.40
C LEU A 523 13.58 10.37 -6.26
N ALA A 524 14.84 10.76 -6.48
CA ALA A 524 15.62 11.49 -5.48
C ALA A 524 15.07 12.90 -5.22
N THR A 525 14.43 13.52 -6.21
CA THR A 525 13.82 14.86 -6.08
C THR A 525 12.30 14.81 -5.91
N HIS A 526 11.64 13.72 -6.33
CA HIS A 526 10.20 13.50 -6.21
C HIS A 526 9.92 12.41 -5.17
N ASP A 527 10.44 12.61 -3.95
CA ASP A 527 10.33 11.67 -2.84
C ASP A 527 9.10 11.96 -1.95
N ILE A 528 8.93 11.18 -0.88
CA ILE A 528 7.80 11.36 0.03
C ILE A 528 7.77 12.74 0.71
N ARG A 529 8.94 13.35 0.95
CA ARG A 529 9.03 14.66 1.57
C ARG A 529 8.51 15.71 0.59
N ALA A 530 9.01 15.70 -0.65
CA ALA A 530 8.56 16.57 -1.73
C ALA A 530 7.03 16.49 -1.89
N TRP A 531 6.49 15.28 -2.00
CA TRP A 531 5.03 15.06 -2.08
C TRP A 531 4.26 15.67 -0.90
N SER A 532 4.74 15.47 0.33
CA SER A 532 4.06 16.00 1.51
C SER A 532 4.13 17.52 1.59
N ASP A 533 5.27 18.11 1.25
CA ASP A 533 5.47 19.56 1.26
C ASP A 533 4.62 20.22 0.18
N GLU A 534 4.51 19.65 -1.02
CA GLU A 534 3.61 20.10 -2.08
C GLU A 534 2.14 20.03 -1.66
N CYS A 535 1.68 18.91 -1.07
CA CYS A 535 0.30 18.80 -0.58
C CYS A 535 -0.02 19.85 0.49
N LEU A 536 0.94 20.16 1.36
CA LEU A 536 0.76 21.17 2.41
C LEU A 536 0.83 22.61 1.87
N ARG A 537 1.66 22.87 0.86
CA ARG A 537 1.66 24.15 0.12
C ARG A 537 0.34 24.36 -0.59
N ASP A 538 -0.17 23.31 -1.22
CA ASP A 538 -1.49 23.31 -1.86
C ASP A 538 -2.62 23.60 -0.88
N ALA A 539 -2.47 23.18 0.36
CA ALA A 539 -3.40 23.47 1.44
C ALA A 539 -3.20 24.85 2.08
N GLY A 540 -2.22 25.64 1.62
CA GLY A 540 -1.87 26.94 2.19
C GLY A 540 -1.23 26.86 3.58
N ILE A 541 -0.68 25.71 3.95
CA ILE A 541 -0.06 25.46 5.26
C ILE A 541 1.43 25.78 5.25
N LEU A 542 2.12 25.43 4.17
CA LEU A 542 3.51 25.81 3.94
C LEU A 542 3.58 27.01 2.98
N PRO A 543 4.60 27.88 3.11
CA PRO A 543 4.78 29.01 2.21
C PRO A 543 5.01 28.53 0.75
N PRO A 544 4.70 29.36 -0.26
CA PRO A 544 5.04 29.08 -1.65
C PRO A 544 6.54 28.80 -1.79
N ASP A 545 6.94 28.01 -2.78
CA ASP A 545 8.36 27.86 -3.09
C ASP A 545 8.88 29.18 -3.68
N ASP A 546 9.83 29.84 -3.00
CA ASP A 546 10.54 31.02 -3.53
C ASP A 546 11.56 30.64 -4.61
N SER A 547 11.69 29.36 -4.95
CA SER A 547 12.55 28.89 -6.03
C SER A 547 12.02 29.41 -7.37
N PRO A 548 12.81 30.16 -8.16
CA PRO A 548 12.40 30.56 -9.49
C PRO A 548 12.11 29.31 -10.31
N THR A 549 10.87 29.15 -10.73
CA THR A 549 10.48 28.21 -11.78
C THR A 549 11.41 28.44 -12.96
N LEU A 550 12.25 27.45 -13.27
CA LEU A 550 12.94 27.39 -14.55
C LEU A 550 11.85 27.21 -15.62
N GLU A 551 11.51 28.32 -16.28
CA GLU A 551 10.68 28.35 -17.49
C GLU A 551 11.23 27.46 -18.61
#